data_AF-A0A2V0NVN8-F1
#
_entry.id   AF-A0A2V0NVN8-F1
#
_cell.length_a   1.000
_cell.length_b   1.000
_cell.length_c   1.000
_cell.angle_alpha   90.00
_cell.angle_beta   90.00
_cell.angle_gamma   90.00
#
_symmetry.space_group_name_H-M   'P 1'
#
loop_
_entity.id
_entity.type
_entity.pdbx_description
1 polymer ?
#
loop_
_entity_poly.entity_id
_entity_poly.type
_entity_poly.pdbx_seq_one_letter_code
_entity_poly.pdbx_strand_id
1 'polypeptide(L)'
;MSSPHRPASAWLTQLQRAKAESTNSAKPKTTIQDLIERANAIGAEGEPSRPESALIPTSPRSVEACFRLGLDPLDLVYRPVSYFKRPGEPQELTAKRHSHHETLRQERLAALVEERKKLIDGGVELGGGAPGATAGASGGRAGGGGGGAAPDSAATSAMIEKEKHKLEVLKRRQERDIQQMLQYEVTRKQLLDKQQKKIEAMEARAAELRHQKAEHERQWAVAQRERELAKLAEEQERDREALRIAAERYRRERELHRKEAEDARRRKKEAFQREVERREKVEEARRETERILAAQEAEVKARKAEMERRDKERLERMEKEAAERAASNAIKKKKAEERIANALSQNEAILFQRRADFEEREAASEARRRAMEEERRAADERKRAEEERQQAERRGKYELSLQREEERKQDIKSRAARKQVVLDEADGARRSANSTRRVDRELFNGLRRDKVDAIQKMQAYQRQLLLEKIMEENEKTARLLEQRRAIQEQRKAANMAASMHRNKVASLMESMRSIKNIEKMAPNGRIDAAMVANQLASL
;
A
#
# COMPACT_ATOMS: atom_id res chain seq x y z
N MET A 1 12.89 -19.35 7.04
CA MET A 1 13.86 -20.09 6.23
C MET A 1 13.39 -21.52 6.22
N SER A 2 12.69 -21.89 5.15
CA SER A 2 12.28 -23.27 4.92
C SER A 2 13.55 -24.08 4.75
N SER A 3 13.64 -25.25 5.40
CA SER A 3 14.73 -26.20 5.17
C SER A 3 14.87 -26.37 3.65
N PRO A 4 16.10 -26.33 3.08
CA PRO A 4 16.28 -26.43 1.65
C PRO A 4 15.49 -27.63 1.11
N HIS A 5 14.53 -27.34 0.22
CA HIS A 5 13.62 -28.36 -0.28
C HIS A 5 14.44 -29.49 -0.90
N ARG A 6 14.32 -30.67 -0.29
CA ARG A 6 15.04 -31.84 -0.75
C ARG A 6 14.25 -32.53 -1.85
N PRO A 7 14.86 -32.76 -3.03
CA PRO A 7 14.15 -33.41 -4.12
C PRO A 7 13.67 -34.81 -3.73
N ALA A 8 12.48 -35.18 -4.19
CA ALA A 8 11.83 -36.44 -3.83
C ALA A 8 12.70 -37.67 -4.11
N SER A 9 13.52 -37.65 -5.17
CA SER A 9 14.46 -38.72 -5.50
C SER A 9 15.54 -38.91 -4.41
N ALA A 10 16.20 -37.82 -3.99
CA ALA A 10 17.22 -37.88 -2.95
C ALA A 10 16.66 -38.30 -1.58
N TRP A 11 15.46 -37.81 -1.25
CA TRP A 11 14.72 -38.25 -0.06
C TRP A 11 14.46 -39.76 -0.08
N LEU A 12 13.96 -40.26 -1.21
CA LEU A 12 13.62 -41.67 -1.39
C LEU A 12 14.85 -42.57 -1.33
N THR A 13 15.94 -42.21 -2.02
CA THR A 13 17.19 -42.97 -2.00
C THR A 13 17.79 -43.04 -0.59
N GLN A 14 17.76 -41.94 0.18
CA GLN A 14 18.32 -41.96 1.52
C GLN A 14 17.48 -42.81 2.49
N LEU A 15 16.14 -42.69 2.43
CA LEU A 15 15.28 -43.52 3.27
C LEU A 15 15.40 -45.01 2.91
N GLN A 16 15.59 -45.35 1.63
CA GLN A 16 15.86 -46.74 1.23
C GLN A 16 17.19 -47.25 1.72
N ARG A 17 18.23 -46.41 1.66
CA ARG A 17 19.52 -46.73 2.26
C ARG A 17 19.36 -46.98 3.76
N ALA A 18 18.64 -46.13 4.48
CA ALA A 18 18.37 -46.32 5.91
C ALA A 18 17.55 -47.61 6.18
N LYS A 19 16.57 -47.93 5.33
CA LYS A 19 15.79 -49.18 5.39
C LYS A 19 16.70 -50.41 5.18
N ALA A 20 17.59 -50.38 4.19
CA ALA A 20 18.51 -51.46 3.87
C ALA A 20 19.63 -51.63 4.93
N GLU A 21 20.14 -50.53 5.49
CA GLU A 21 21.10 -50.57 6.60
C GLU A 21 20.49 -51.26 7.83
N SER A 22 19.18 -51.15 8.05
CA SER A 22 18.49 -51.83 9.15
C SER A 22 18.29 -53.33 8.97
N THR A 23 18.25 -53.80 7.73
CA THR A 23 18.13 -55.23 7.40
C THR A 23 19.49 -55.92 7.38
N ASN A 24 20.57 -55.18 7.08
CA ASN A 24 21.92 -55.71 6.93
C ASN A 24 22.87 -55.49 8.13
N SER A 25 22.55 -54.63 9.12
CA SER A 25 23.54 -54.21 10.13
C SER A 25 23.28 -54.69 11.57
N ALA A 26 24.39 -54.87 12.31
CA ALA A 26 24.47 -55.05 13.76
C ALA A 26 24.20 -53.77 14.57
N LYS A 27 23.81 -52.66 13.92
CA LYS A 27 23.54 -51.38 14.59
C LYS A 27 22.13 -51.36 15.19
N PRO A 28 21.93 -50.73 16.37
CA PRO A 28 20.62 -50.67 17.00
C PRO A 28 19.61 -49.94 16.12
N LYS A 29 18.43 -50.56 15.95
CA LYS A 29 17.31 -50.00 15.19
C LYS A 29 16.79 -48.77 15.93
N THR A 30 16.82 -47.62 15.28
CA THR A 30 16.27 -46.38 15.83
C THR A 30 14.85 -46.19 15.26
N THR A 31 13.86 -46.14 16.15
CA THR A 31 12.46 -45.91 15.84
C THR A 31 12.11 -44.42 15.84
N ILE A 32 10.93 -44.07 15.34
CA ILE A 32 10.38 -42.71 15.46
C ILE A 32 10.24 -42.31 16.95
N GLN A 33 9.89 -43.25 17.84
CA GLN A 33 9.77 -42.97 19.26
C GLN A 33 11.12 -42.58 19.87
N ASP A 34 12.17 -43.33 19.53
CA ASP A 34 13.54 -43.03 19.95
C ASP A 34 14.03 -41.67 19.42
N LEU A 35 13.58 -41.31 18.21
CA LEU A 35 13.87 -39.98 17.63
C LEU A 35 13.13 -38.87 18.36
N ILE A 36 11.88 -39.08 18.79
CA ILE A 36 11.12 -38.10 19.56
C ILE A 36 11.81 -37.85 20.91
N GLU A 37 12.17 -38.92 21.61
CA GLU A 37 12.84 -38.85 22.91
C GLU A 37 14.21 -38.16 22.80
N ARG A 38 15.01 -38.52 21.77
CA ARG A 38 16.30 -37.85 21.50
C ARG A 38 16.13 -36.41 21.03
N ALA A 39 15.15 -36.11 20.19
CA ALA A 39 14.91 -34.76 19.68
C ALA A 39 14.44 -33.81 20.79
N ASN A 40 13.71 -34.32 21.78
CA ASN A 40 13.31 -33.55 22.95
C ASN A 40 14.49 -33.32 23.91
N ALA A 41 15.43 -34.27 24.01
CA ALA A 41 16.66 -34.11 24.80
C ALA A 41 17.59 -33.02 24.23
N ILE A 42 17.64 -32.84 22.90
CA ILE A 42 18.41 -31.78 22.22
C ILE A 42 17.90 -30.36 22.60
N GLY A 43 16.65 -30.23 23.07
CA GLY A 43 16.13 -28.95 23.55
C GLY A 43 16.65 -28.53 24.93
N ALA A 44 17.18 -29.47 25.73
CA ALA A 44 17.64 -29.23 27.09
C ALA A 44 19.15 -28.90 27.18
N GLU A 45 19.95 -29.52 26.32
CA GLU A 45 21.39 -29.28 26.24
C GLU A 45 21.70 -28.67 24.87
N GLY A 46 22.07 -27.37 24.84
CA GLY A 46 22.28 -26.58 23.63
C GLY A 46 23.50 -27.00 22.80
N GLU A 47 23.75 -28.29 22.60
CA GLU A 47 24.83 -28.80 21.79
C GLU A 47 24.53 -28.65 20.28
N PRO A 48 25.40 -27.97 19.52
CA PRO A 48 25.27 -27.89 18.09
C PRO A 48 25.82 -29.16 17.43
N SER A 49 25.03 -29.73 16.52
CA SER A 49 25.50 -30.57 15.41
C SER A 49 25.81 -32.04 15.73
N ARG A 50 24.78 -32.83 16.02
CA ARG A 50 24.80 -34.24 15.59
C ARG A 50 24.65 -34.33 14.06
N PRO A 51 25.34 -35.27 13.39
CA PRO A 51 25.22 -35.44 11.95
C PRO A 51 23.77 -35.78 11.58
N GLU A 52 23.27 -35.18 10.49
CA GLU A 52 21.89 -35.34 10.01
C GLU A 52 21.46 -36.81 9.84
N SER A 53 22.43 -37.70 9.58
CA SER A 53 22.22 -39.15 9.48
C SER A 53 21.76 -39.80 10.79
N ALA A 54 22.06 -39.21 11.96
CA ALA A 54 21.62 -39.72 13.25
C ALA A 54 20.14 -39.42 13.55
N LEU A 55 19.52 -38.55 12.75
CA LEU A 55 18.14 -38.08 12.89
C LEU A 55 17.16 -38.84 11.96
N ILE A 56 17.67 -39.82 11.20
CA ILE A 56 16.89 -40.61 10.26
C ILE A 56 16.52 -41.93 10.92
N PRO A 57 15.22 -42.31 10.95
CA PRO A 57 14.82 -43.58 11.51
C PRO A 57 15.40 -44.72 10.68
N THR A 58 15.93 -45.75 11.34
CA THR A 58 16.41 -46.96 10.67
C THR A 58 15.39 -48.09 10.79
N SER A 59 14.45 -48.05 11.74
CA SER A 59 13.44 -49.11 11.85
C SER A 59 12.58 -49.22 10.57
N PRO A 60 12.44 -50.42 9.95
CA PRO A 60 11.70 -50.59 8.70
C PRO A 60 10.28 -50.02 8.72
N ARG A 61 9.54 -50.24 9.82
CA ARG A 61 8.16 -49.74 9.99
C ARG A 61 8.10 -48.22 10.12
N SER A 62 9.13 -47.63 10.75
CA SER A 62 9.24 -46.19 10.88
C SER A 62 9.57 -45.52 9.55
N VAL A 63 10.49 -46.11 8.78
CA VAL A 63 10.81 -45.64 7.43
C VAL A 63 9.58 -45.76 6.50
N GLU A 64 8.85 -46.88 6.61
CA GLU A 64 7.61 -47.10 5.85
C GLU A 64 6.52 -46.06 6.17
N ALA A 65 6.35 -45.70 7.45
CA ALA A 65 5.44 -44.62 7.84
C ALA A 65 5.84 -43.27 7.22
N CYS A 66 7.15 -42.95 7.19
CA CYS A 66 7.65 -41.76 6.50
C CYS A 66 7.34 -41.79 5.00
N PHE A 67 7.50 -42.93 4.34
CA PHE A 67 7.17 -43.08 2.92
C PHE A 67 5.69 -42.86 2.62
N ARG A 68 4.79 -43.45 3.42
CA ARG A 68 3.34 -43.34 3.23
C ARG A 68 2.82 -41.92 3.41
N LEU A 69 3.38 -41.18 4.36
CA LEU A 69 2.99 -39.79 4.63
C LEU A 69 3.76 -38.77 3.78
N GLY A 70 4.82 -39.17 3.08
CA GLY A 70 5.69 -38.26 2.34
C GLY A 70 6.46 -37.28 3.24
N LEU A 71 6.69 -37.65 4.51
CA LEU A 71 7.34 -36.79 5.50
C LEU A 71 8.86 -36.97 5.49
N ASP A 72 9.59 -35.87 5.65
CA ASP A 72 11.03 -35.89 5.85
C ASP A 72 11.36 -36.03 7.35
N PRO A 73 12.18 -37.00 7.77
CA PRO A 73 12.63 -37.09 9.16
C PRO A 73 13.33 -35.82 9.66
N LEU A 74 13.99 -35.07 8.77
CA LEU A 74 14.68 -33.83 9.13
C LEU A 74 13.72 -32.70 9.54
N ASP A 75 12.46 -32.77 9.12
CA ASP A 75 11.42 -31.82 9.50
C ASP A 75 10.87 -32.07 10.91
N LEU A 76 11.22 -33.21 11.53
CA LEU A 76 10.79 -33.60 12.88
C LEU A 76 11.75 -33.09 13.97
N VAL A 77 12.85 -32.48 13.55
CA VAL A 77 13.91 -32.00 14.44
C VAL A 77 13.46 -30.74 15.15
N TYR A 78 13.61 -30.72 16.47
CA TYR A 78 13.34 -29.52 17.26
C TYR A 78 14.32 -28.40 16.88
N ARG A 79 13.80 -27.18 16.73
CA ARG A 79 14.59 -25.99 16.39
C ARG A 79 14.33 -24.91 17.43
N PRO A 80 15.37 -24.40 18.14
CA PRO A 80 15.17 -23.37 19.15
C PRO A 80 14.73 -22.04 18.53
N VAL A 81 14.12 -21.16 19.34
CA VAL A 81 13.63 -19.83 18.91
C VAL A 81 14.74 -19.01 18.22
N SER A 82 16.00 -19.16 18.67
CA SER A 82 17.17 -18.49 18.08
C SER A 82 17.37 -18.80 16.59
N TYR A 83 17.01 -20.00 16.13
CA TYR A 83 17.09 -20.40 14.73
C TYR A 83 16.17 -19.57 13.81
N PHE A 84 15.04 -19.09 14.34
CA PHE A 84 14.05 -18.34 13.58
C PHE A 84 14.29 -16.83 13.57
N LYS A 85 15.26 -16.34 14.35
CA LYS A 85 15.56 -14.92 14.50
C LYS A 85 16.18 -14.37 13.22
N ARG A 86 15.58 -13.33 12.64
CA ARG A 86 16.15 -12.59 11.50
C ARG A 86 16.74 -11.24 11.96
N PRO A 87 17.80 -10.73 11.32
CA PRO A 87 18.33 -9.41 11.63
C PRO A 87 17.27 -8.32 11.48
N GLY A 88 17.10 -7.49 12.51
CA GLY A 88 16.15 -6.37 12.51
C GLY A 88 14.67 -6.74 12.66
N GLU A 89 14.33 -8.00 12.94
CA GLU A 89 12.94 -8.44 13.12
C GLU A 89 12.51 -8.42 14.59
N PRO A 90 11.28 -7.97 14.93
CA PRO A 90 10.77 -8.04 16.29
C PRO A 90 10.65 -9.48 16.81
N GLN A 91 10.86 -9.64 18.12
CA GLN A 91 10.84 -10.93 18.80
C GLN A 91 9.50 -11.66 18.66
N GLU A 92 8.39 -10.93 18.60
CA GLU A 92 7.04 -11.49 18.41
C GLU A 92 6.90 -12.29 17.12
N LEU A 93 7.43 -11.77 16.00
CA LEU A 93 7.39 -12.46 14.72
C LEU A 93 8.27 -13.71 14.73
N THR A 94 9.40 -13.65 15.42
CA THR A 94 10.28 -14.81 15.64
C THR A 94 9.57 -15.89 16.44
N ALA A 95 8.90 -15.51 17.53
CA ALA A 95 8.09 -16.41 18.35
C ALA A 95 6.94 -17.03 17.54
N LYS A 96 6.28 -16.24 16.67
CA LYS A 96 5.22 -16.71 15.78
C LYS A 96 5.71 -17.80 14.81
N ARG A 97 6.88 -17.60 14.19
CA ARG A 97 7.49 -18.61 13.30
C ARG A 97 7.85 -19.89 14.06
N HIS A 98 8.45 -19.75 15.24
CA HIS A 98 8.81 -20.89 16.09
C HIS A 98 7.56 -21.67 16.53
N SER A 99 6.53 -20.98 17.03
CA SER A 99 5.26 -21.60 17.43
C SER A 99 4.63 -22.38 16.28
N HIS A 100 4.52 -21.76 15.10
CA HIS A 100 4.00 -22.45 13.91
C HIS A 100 4.84 -23.68 13.51
N HIS A 101 6.17 -23.59 13.54
CA HIS A 101 7.04 -24.72 13.24
C HIS A 101 6.86 -25.85 14.27
N GLU A 102 6.79 -25.53 15.55
CA GLU A 102 6.62 -26.51 16.62
C GLU A 102 5.25 -27.18 16.56
N THR A 103 4.17 -26.44 16.29
CA THR A 103 2.83 -27.01 16.07
C THR A 103 2.85 -27.99 14.90
N LEU A 104 3.42 -27.60 13.74
CA LEU A 104 3.52 -28.49 12.59
C LEU A 104 4.38 -29.72 12.86
N ARG A 105 5.49 -29.56 13.59
CA ARG A 105 6.34 -30.67 14.02
C ARG A 105 5.55 -31.67 14.86
N GLN A 106 4.80 -31.19 15.85
CA GLN A 106 3.97 -32.03 16.72
C GLN A 106 2.87 -32.77 15.94
N GLU A 107 2.18 -32.07 15.03
CA GLU A 107 1.19 -32.69 14.14
C GLU A 107 1.79 -33.81 13.27
N ARG A 108 2.97 -33.55 12.67
CA ARG A 108 3.68 -34.54 11.85
C ARG A 108 4.14 -35.75 12.67
N LEU A 109 4.64 -35.51 13.88
CA LEU A 109 5.03 -36.57 14.81
C LEU A 109 3.84 -37.44 15.22
N ALA A 110 2.70 -36.82 15.56
CA ALA A 110 1.48 -37.54 15.90
C ALA A 110 1.01 -38.42 14.74
N ALA A 111 0.94 -37.86 13.52
CA ALA A 111 0.56 -38.60 12.33
C ALA A 111 1.51 -39.78 12.04
N LEU A 112 2.82 -39.61 12.24
CA LEU A 112 3.81 -40.67 12.09
C LEU A 112 3.67 -41.78 13.11
N VAL A 113 3.39 -41.44 14.37
CA VAL A 113 3.16 -42.42 15.44
C VAL A 113 1.91 -43.23 15.14
N GLU A 114 0.82 -42.58 14.72
CA GLU A 114 -0.41 -43.26 14.31
C GLU A 114 -0.19 -44.17 13.11
N GLU A 115 0.49 -43.71 12.06
CA GLU A 115 0.73 -44.52 10.87
C GLU A 115 1.67 -45.71 11.17
N ARG A 116 2.69 -45.50 12.01
CA ARG A 116 3.52 -46.60 12.52
C ARG A 116 2.69 -47.60 13.31
N LYS A 117 1.76 -47.15 14.16
CA LYS A 117 0.87 -48.02 14.93
C LYS A 117 -0.01 -48.85 13.99
N LYS A 118 -0.60 -48.24 12.95
CA LYS A 118 -1.36 -48.98 11.91
C LYS A 118 -0.51 -50.04 11.22
N LEU A 119 0.78 -49.77 10.97
CA LEU A 119 1.70 -50.76 10.38
C LEU A 119 2.05 -51.92 11.32
N ILE A 120 2.02 -51.68 12.64
CA ILE A 120 2.25 -52.70 13.66
C ILE A 120 0.99 -53.56 13.83
N ASP A 121 -0.15 -52.90 14.04
CA ASP A 121 -1.44 -53.54 14.33
C ASP A 121 -2.02 -54.24 13.09
N GLY A 122 -1.84 -53.62 11.92
CA GLY A 122 -2.28 -54.15 10.62
C GLY A 122 -1.37 -55.24 10.05
N GLY A 123 -0.38 -55.74 10.81
CA GLY A 123 0.41 -56.92 10.48
C GLY A 123 0.95 -56.95 9.06
N VAL A 124 1.81 -56.00 8.68
CA VAL A 124 2.61 -56.01 7.42
C VAL A 124 1.98 -56.79 6.25
N GLU A 125 0.81 -56.35 5.77
CA GLU A 125 0.43 -56.66 4.39
C GLU A 125 1.30 -55.80 3.45
N LEU A 126 2.57 -56.19 3.30
CA LEU A 126 3.40 -55.82 2.16
C LEU A 126 2.87 -56.61 0.96
N GLY A 127 1.77 -56.15 0.37
CA GLY A 127 1.18 -56.85 -0.77
C GLY A 127 -0.17 -56.29 -1.21
N GLY A 128 -0.15 -55.15 -1.90
CA GLY A 128 -1.15 -54.75 -2.89
C GLY A 128 -2.63 -55.05 -2.58
N GLY A 129 -3.29 -54.15 -1.85
CA GLY A 129 -4.74 -54.12 -1.78
C GLY A 129 -5.22 -52.68 -1.61
N ALA A 130 -5.73 -52.08 -2.68
CA ALA A 130 -6.52 -50.86 -2.57
C ALA A 130 -7.78 -51.12 -1.72
N PRO A 131 -8.32 -50.13 -0.99
CA PRO A 131 -9.50 -50.31 -0.15
C PRO A 131 -10.74 -50.34 -1.06
N GLY A 132 -11.14 -51.54 -1.48
CA GLY A 132 -12.30 -51.74 -2.33
C GLY A 132 -12.91 -53.11 -2.07
N ALA A 133 -13.88 -53.14 -1.15
CA ALA A 133 -14.96 -54.11 -1.06
C ALA A 133 -14.63 -55.59 -1.34
N THR A 134 -14.64 -56.42 -0.29
CA THR A 134 -15.61 -57.52 -0.15
C THR A 134 -15.33 -58.29 1.13
N ALA A 135 -16.27 -58.18 2.08
CA ALA A 135 -16.46 -59.21 3.08
C ALA A 135 -16.96 -60.47 2.36
N GLY A 136 -16.24 -61.57 2.48
CA GLY A 136 -16.57 -62.81 1.78
C GLY A 136 -15.61 -63.95 2.09
N ALA A 137 -15.43 -64.25 3.37
CA ALA A 137 -14.73 -65.44 3.81
C ALA A 137 -15.69 -66.33 4.61
N SER A 138 -15.99 -67.52 4.09
CA SER A 138 -15.73 -68.81 4.77
C SER A 138 -16.59 -69.97 4.22
N GLY A 139 -15.94 -71.12 4.03
CA GLY A 139 -16.54 -72.42 3.70
C GLY A 139 -16.06 -72.93 2.33
N GLY A 140 -15.12 -73.87 2.17
CA GLY A 140 -14.61 -74.89 3.08
C GLY A 140 -15.13 -76.28 2.67
N ARG A 141 -14.18 -77.19 2.34
CA ARG A 141 -14.28 -78.66 2.06
C ARG A 141 -14.54 -79.05 0.60
N ALA A 142 -13.68 -79.80 -0.12
CA ALA A 142 -12.97 -81.07 0.11
C ALA A 142 -13.80 -82.33 -0.23
N GLY A 143 -13.19 -83.19 -1.06
CA GLY A 143 -13.63 -84.56 -1.43
C GLY A 143 -13.98 -84.67 -2.93
N GLY A 144 -13.52 -85.61 -3.74
CA GLY A 144 -12.72 -86.83 -3.56
C GLY A 144 -13.09 -87.82 -4.69
N GLY A 145 -12.09 -88.49 -5.29
CA GLY A 145 -12.24 -89.70 -6.14
C GLY A 145 -12.96 -89.50 -7.50
N GLY A 146 -12.65 -90.17 -8.61
CA GLY A 146 -11.85 -91.37 -8.88
C GLY A 146 -12.47 -92.04 -10.12
N GLY A 147 -11.63 -92.54 -11.05
CA GLY A 147 -12.00 -93.65 -11.94
C GLY A 147 -12.40 -93.33 -13.40
N GLY A 148 -11.54 -93.74 -14.33
CA GLY A 148 -11.93 -94.76 -15.31
C GLY A 148 -12.34 -94.36 -16.74
N ALA A 149 -11.49 -94.76 -17.68
CA ALA A 149 -11.78 -95.27 -19.03
C ALA A 149 -12.20 -94.31 -20.17
N ALA A 150 -11.43 -94.37 -21.25
CA ALA A 150 -11.77 -93.94 -22.62
C ALA A 150 -12.62 -95.05 -23.30
N PRO A 151 -13.33 -94.81 -24.43
CA PRO A 151 -12.68 -94.44 -25.69
C PRO A 151 -13.37 -93.38 -26.57
N ASP A 152 -12.52 -92.87 -27.47
CA ASP A 152 -12.70 -91.97 -28.60
C ASP A 152 -13.97 -92.14 -29.45
N SER A 153 -14.81 -91.09 -29.47
CA SER A 153 -15.69 -90.68 -30.59
C SER A 153 -16.54 -89.45 -30.20
N ALA A 154 -16.84 -89.28 -28.91
CA ALA A 154 -17.51 -88.07 -28.37
C ALA A 154 -16.55 -86.88 -28.13
N ALA A 155 -15.24 -87.08 -28.31
CA ALA A 155 -14.21 -86.09 -28.00
C ALA A 155 -14.23 -84.88 -28.94
N THR A 156 -14.69 -85.02 -30.18
CA THR A 156 -14.81 -83.89 -31.13
C THR A 156 -16.04 -83.03 -30.82
N SER A 157 -17.18 -83.62 -30.48
CA SER A 157 -18.39 -82.88 -30.06
C SER A 157 -18.18 -82.18 -28.71
N ALA A 158 -17.59 -82.86 -27.72
CA ALA A 158 -17.24 -82.28 -26.43
C ALA A 158 -16.12 -81.24 -26.53
N MET A 159 -15.26 -81.31 -27.55
CA MET A 159 -14.24 -80.27 -27.83
C MET A 159 -14.87 -79.05 -28.48
N ILE A 160 -15.84 -79.21 -29.39
CA ILE A 160 -16.61 -78.11 -29.99
C ILE A 160 -17.48 -77.41 -28.94
N GLU A 161 -18.10 -78.13 -28.01
CA GLU A 161 -18.85 -77.52 -26.91
C GLU A 161 -17.94 -76.81 -25.91
N LYS A 162 -16.75 -77.37 -25.63
CA LYS A 162 -15.73 -76.68 -24.81
C LYS A 162 -15.15 -75.45 -25.52
N GLU A 163 -15.05 -75.45 -26.84
CA GLU A 163 -14.67 -74.26 -27.62
C GLU A 163 -15.78 -73.20 -27.66
N LYS A 164 -17.05 -73.59 -27.83
CA LYS A 164 -18.20 -72.69 -27.69
C LYS A 164 -18.28 -72.08 -26.30
N HIS A 165 -18.07 -72.87 -25.26
CA HIS A 165 -18.04 -72.37 -23.89
C HIS A 165 -16.84 -71.44 -23.65
N LYS A 166 -15.66 -71.75 -24.19
CA LYS A 166 -14.50 -70.84 -24.14
C LYS A 166 -14.77 -69.53 -24.89
N LEU A 167 -15.42 -69.57 -26.04
CA LEU A 167 -15.82 -68.38 -26.79
C LEU A 167 -16.89 -67.57 -26.07
N GLU A 168 -17.84 -68.22 -25.39
CA GLU A 168 -18.86 -67.54 -24.58
C GLU A 168 -18.24 -66.92 -23.33
N VAL A 169 -17.30 -67.60 -22.67
CA VAL A 169 -16.52 -67.05 -21.55
C VAL A 169 -15.67 -65.87 -22.01
N LEU A 170 -15.07 -65.95 -23.20
CA LEU A 170 -14.30 -64.86 -23.80
C LEU A 170 -15.21 -63.67 -24.13
N LYS A 171 -16.39 -63.90 -24.71
CA LYS A 171 -17.41 -62.87 -24.97
C LYS A 171 -17.91 -62.22 -23.68
N ARG A 172 -18.27 -62.99 -22.65
CA ARG A 172 -18.69 -62.45 -21.35
C ARG A 172 -17.56 -61.71 -20.63
N ARG A 173 -16.31 -62.05 -20.89
CA ARG A 173 -15.15 -61.31 -20.37
C ARG A 173 -14.96 -60.00 -21.13
N GLN A 174 -15.03 -60.03 -22.46
CA GLN A 174 -15.00 -58.82 -23.29
C GLN A 174 -16.17 -57.88 -22.98
N GLU A 175 -17.38 -58.40 -22.77
CA GLU A 175 -18.55 -57.62 -22.36
C GLU A 175 -18.36 -56.97 -20.98
N ARG A 176 -17.75 -57.69 -20.02
CA ARG A 176 -17.40 -57.11 -18.71
C ARG A 176 -16.31 -56.05 -18.82
N ASP A 177 -15.30 -56.27 -19.64
CA ASP A 177 -14.23 -55.28 -19.87
C ASP A 177 -14.78 -54.03 -20.57
N ILE A 178 -15.69 -54.20 -21.54
CA ILE A 178 -16.41 -53.09 -22.20
C ILE A 178 -17.31 -52.35 -21.20
N GLN A 179 -18.06 -53.08 -20.36
CA GLN A 179 -18.89 -52.47 -19.31
C GLN A 179 -18.03 -51.70 -18.30
N GLN A 180 -16.87 -52.22 -17.92
CA GLN A 180 -15.94 -51.56 -17.01
C GLN A 180 -15.32 -50.30 -17.64
N MET A 181 -14.95 -50.35 -18.93
CA MET A 181 -14.52 -49.17 -19.67
C MET A 181 -15.65 -48.13 -19.81
N LEU A 182 -16.87 -48.56 -20.09
CA LEU A 182 -18.03 -47.66 -20.19
C LEU A 182 -18.32 -46.98 -18.84
N GLN A 183 -18.24 -47.73 -17.73
CA GLN A 183 -18.36 -47.18 -16.38
C GLN A 183 -17.25 -46.18 -16.05
N TYR A 184 -16.03 -46.45 -16.51
CA TYR A 184 -14.91 -45.50 -16.37
C TYR A 184 -15.15 -44.21 -17.17
N GLU A 185 -15.61 -44.29 -18.41
CA GLU A 185 -15.94 -43.10 -19.21
C GLU A 185 -17.13 -42.32 -18.63
N VAL A 186 -18.15 -43.02 -18.10
CA VAL A 186 -19.29 -42.38 -17.42
C VAL A 186 -18.84 -41.65 -16.16
N THR A 187 -18.04 -42.29 -15.31
CA THR A 187 -17.54 -41.67 -14.06
C THR A 187 -16.58 -40.51 -14.36
N ARG A 188 -15.74 -40.63 -15.40
CA ARG A 188 -14.87 -39.57 -15.90
C ARG A 188 -15.68 -38.37 -16.41
N LYS A 189 -16.72 -38.59 -17.21
CA LYS A 189 -17.61 -37.53 -17.69
C LYS A 189 -18.35 -36.84 -16.55
N GLN A 190 -18.88 -37.61 -15.58
CA GLN A 190 -19.52 -37.05 -14.40
C GLN A 190 -18.56 -36.19 -13.55
N LEU A 191 -17.27 -36.55 -13.49
CA LEU A 191 -16.27 -35.75 -12.80
C LEU A 191 -16.00 -34.44 -13.54
N LEU A 192 -15.88 -34.49 -14.87
CA LEU A 192 -15.72 -33.29 -15.71
C LEU A 192 -16.94 -32.36 -15.59
N ASP A 193 -18.17 -32.89 -15.66
CA ASP A 193 -19.39 -32.11 -15.50
C ASP A 193 -19.48 -31.46 -14.10
N LYS A 194 -19.05 -32.16 -13.05
CA LYS A 194 -18.97 -31.60 -11.68
C LYS A 194 -17.91 -30.50 -11.57
N GLN A 195 -16.79 -30.61 -12.28
CA GLN A 195 -15.77 -29.55 -12.31
C GLN A 195 -16.27 -28.35 -13.11
N GLN A 196 -16.89 -28.58 -14.26
CA GLN A 196 -17.46 -27.53 -15.11
C GLN A 196 -18.53 -26.73 -14.35
N LYS A 197 -19.49 -27.40 -13.69
CA LYS A 197 -20.51 -26.73 -12.87
C LYS A 197 -19.92 -25.91 -11.70
N LYS A 198 -18.79 -26.36 -11.12
CA LYS A 198 -18.09 -25.58 -10.08
C LYS A 198 -17.43 -24.33 -10.66
N ILE A 199 -16.85 -24.42 -11.85
CA ILE A 199 -16.25 -23.28 -12.56
C ILE A 199 -17.35 -22.27 -12.91
N GLU A 200 -18.44 -22.72 -13.53
CA GLU A 200 -19.59 -21.87 -13.89
C GLU A 200 -20.21 -21.19 -12.65
N ALA A 201 -20.38 -21.91 -11.54
CA ALA A 201 -20.89 -21.31 -10.30
C ALA A 201 -19.94 -20.28 -9.69
N MET A 202 -18.62 -20.48 -9.81
CA MET A 202 -17.62 -19.51 -9.35
C MET A 202 -17.56 -18.28 -10.27
N GLU A 203 -17.68 -18.47 -11.59
CA GLU A 203 -17.76 -17.38 -12.57
C GLU A 203 -19.04 -16.56 -12.40
N ALA A 204 -20.19 -17.19 -12.16
CA ALA A 204 -21.44 -16.49 -11.88
C ALA A 204 -21.34 -15.60 -10.62
N ARG A 205 -20.78 -16.14 -9.53
CA ARG A 205 -20.52 -15.34 -8.31
C ARG A 205 -19.54 -14.19 -8.56
N ALA A 206 -18.50 -14.42 -9.37
CA ALA A 206 -17.55 -13.38 -9.74
C ALA A 206 -18.19 -12.31 -10.62
N ALA A 207 -19.10 -12.68 -11.52
CA ALA A 207 -19.87 -11.76 -12.36
C ALA A 207 -20.83 -10.90 -11.53
N GLU A 208 -21.55 -11.48 -10.56
CA GLU A 208 -22.39 -10.73 -9.62
C GLU A 208 -21.57 -9.73 -8.80
N LEU A 209 -20.41 -10.15 -8.26
CA LEU A 209 -19.49 -9.25 -7.54
C LEU A 209 -18.96 -8.12 -8.43
N ARG A 210 -18.70 -8.38 -9.72
CA ARG A 210 -18.31 -7.34 -10.68
C ARG A 210 -19.47 -6.38 -10.97
N HIS A 211 -20.69 -6.89 -11.12
CA HIS A 211 -21.87 -6.07 -11.33
C HIS A 211 -22.15 -5.17 -10.11
N GLN A 212 -22.08 -5.71 -8.90
CA GLN A 212 -22.24 -4.93 -7.66
C GLN A 212 -21.17 -3.84 -7.52
N LYS A 213 -19.91 -4.15 -7.85
CA LYS A 213 -18.84 -3.15 -7.87
C LYS A 213 -19.07 -2.06 -8.91
N ALA A 214 -19.49 -2.42 -10.12
CA ALA A 214 -19.78 -1.47 -11.18
C ALA A 214 -20.95 -0.54 -10.81
N GLU A 215 -22.01 -1.08 -10.18
CA GLU A 215 -23.13 -0.28 -9.67
C GLU A 215 -22.71 0.65 -8.53
N HIS A 216 -21.90 0.18 -7.58
CA HIS A 216 -21.36 1.02 -6.51
C HIS A 216 -20.42 2.11 -7.05
N GLU A 217 -19.60 1.80 -8.06
CA GLU A 217 -18.72 2.76 -8.72
C GLU A 217 -19.51 3.82 -9.52
N ARG A 218 -20.60 3.41 -10.20
CA ARG A 218 -21.54 4.34 -10.84
C ARG A 218 -22.21 5.27 -9.83
N GLN A 219 -22.71 4.72 -8.72
CA GLN A 219 -23.32 5.52 -7.64
C GLN A 219 -22.31 6.49 -7.03
N TRP A 220 -21.07 6.05 -6.82
CA TRP A 220 -19.99 6.91 -6.32
C TRP A 220 -19.63 8.02 -7.32
N ALA A 221 -19.58 7.73 -8.61
CA ALA A 221 -19.32 8.72 -9.66
C ALA A 221 -20.45 9.76 -9.79
N VAL A 222 -21.73 9.33 -9.65
CA VAL A 222 -22.87 10.26 -9.61
C VAL A 222 -22.81 11.14 -8.37
N ALA A 223 -22.54 10.57 -7.19
CA ALA A 223 -22.41 11.33 -5.94
C ALA A 223 -21.22 12.31 -5.97
N GLN A 224 -20.12 11.99 -6.66
CA GLN A 224 -19.01 12.92 -6.89
C GLN A 224 -19.44 14.09 -7.77
N ARG A 225 -20.11 13.82 -8.90
CA ARG A 225 -20.62 14.87 -9.80
C ARG A 225 -21.63 15.78 -9.12
N GLU A 226 -22.51 15.23 -8.28
CA GLU A 226 -23.45 16.03 -7.49
C GLU A 226 -22.74 16.93 -6.47
N ARG A 227 -21.68 16.44 -5.82
CA ARG A 227 -20.86 17.25 -4.89
C ARG A 227 -20.08 18.35 -5.62
N GLU A 228 -19.57 18.10 -6.82
CA GLU A 228 -18.90 19.10 -7.64
C GLU A 228 -19.89 20.16 -8.15
N LEU A 229 -21.07 19.75 -8.61
CA LEU A 229 -22.15 20.66 -9.00
C LEU A 229 -22.65 21.50 -7.81
N ALA A 230 -22.77 20.92 -6.62
CA ALA A 230 -23.18 21.64 -5.41
C ALA A 230 -22.14 22.69 -4.99
N LYS A 231 -20.84 22.36 -5.05
CA LYS A 231 -19.76 23.33 -4.79
C LYS A 231 -19.74 24.46 -5.81
N LEU A 232 -19.94 24.14 -7.08
CA LEU A 232 -20.00 25.15 -8.14
C LEU A 232 -21.21 26.08 -7.98
N ALA A 233 -22.36 25.55 -7.56
CA ALA A 233 -23.54 26.36 -7.25
C ALA A 233 -23.31 27.27 -6.02
N GLU A 234 -22.66 26.76 -4.98
CA GLU A 234 -22.31 27.54 -3.78
C GLU A 234 -21.29 28.65 -4.07
N GLU A 235 -20.30 28.39 -4.95
CA GLU A 235 -19.38 29.42 -5.44
C GLU A 235 -20.10 30.48 -6.30
N GLN A 236 -21.01 30.08 -7.19
CA GLN A 236 -21.77 31.04 -7.99
C GLN A 236 -22.68 31.95 -7.15
N GLU A 237 -23.27 31.43 -6.06
CA GLU A 237 -24.06 32.25 -5.14
C GLU A 237 -23.18 33.21 -4.34
N ARG A 238 -22.00 32.77 -3.88
CA ARG A 238 -21.01 33.66 -3.23
C ARG A 238 -20.53 34.77 -4.15
N ASP A 239 -20.29 34.47 -5.43
CA ASP A 239 -19.89 35.46 -6.41
C ASP A 239 -21.01 36.47 -6.72
N ARG A 240 -22.27 36.02 -6.74
CA ARG A 240 -23.44 36.91 -6.89
C ARG A 240 -23.62 37.82 -5.68
N GLU A 241 -23.42 37.31 -4.47
CA GLU A 241 -23.48 38.10 -3.23
C GLU A 241 -22.32 39.10 -3.17
N ALA A 242 -21.10 38.69 -3.53
CA ALA A 242 -19.94 39.57 -3.61
C ALA A 242 -20.14 40.68 -4.65
N LEU A 243 -20.71 40.36 -5.82
CA LEU A 243 -21.02 41.33 -6.86
C LEU A 243 -22.11 42.33 -6.42
N ARG A 244 -23.12 41.87 -5.67
CA ARG A 244 -24.16 42.74 -5.09
C ARG A 244 -23.58 43.71 -4.05
N ILE A 245 -22.71 43.22 -3.16
CA ILE A 245 -22.05 44.04 -2.15
C ILE A 245 -21.08 45.04 -2.80
N ALA A 246 -20.35 44.64 -3.84
CA ALA A 246 -19.48 45.52 -4.61
C ALA A 246 -20.28 46.60 -5.37
N ALA A 247 -21.42 46.23 -5.96
CA ALA A 247 -22.30 47.17 -6.66
C ALA A 247 -22.93 48.20 -5.70
N GLU A 248 -23.34 47.80 -4.48
CA GLU A 248 -23.84 48.73 -3.46
C GLU A 248 -22.75 49.67 -2.94
N ARG A 249 -21.52 49.17 -2.73
CA ARG A 249 -20.38 50.01 -2.34
C ARG A 249 -20.04 51.04 -3.42
N TYR A 250 -19.99 50.61 -4.68
CA TYR A 250 -19.74 51.49 -5.82
C TYR A 250 -20.85 52.56 -5.99
N ARG A 251 -22.11 52.21 -5.70
CA ARG A 251 -23.23 53.18 -5.73
C ARG A 251 -23.09 54.23 -4.63
N ARG A 252 -22.81 53.81 -3.39
CA ARG A 252 -22.65 54.73 -2.24
C ARG A 252 -21.43 55.64 -2.40
N GLU A 253 -20.33 55.12 -2.93
CA GLU A 253 -19.11 55.88 -3.20
C GLU A 253 -19.31 56.92 -4.32
N ARG A 254 -20.06 56.56 -5.38
CA ARG A 254 -20.40 57.48 -6.47
C ARG A 254 -21.37 58.60 -6.05
N GLU A 255 -22.27 58.33 -5.10
CA GLU A 255 -23.16 59.35 -4.52
C GLU A 255 -22.43 60.31 -3.58
N LEU A 256 -21.48 59.80 -2.78
CA LEU A 256 -20.61 60.63 -1.94
C LEU A 256 -19.72 61.54 -2.79
N HIS A 257 -19.07 61.00 -3.83
CA HIS A 257 -18.23 61.78 -4.73
C HIS A 257 -19.04 62.82 -5.53
N ARG A 258 -20.32 62.57 -5.84
CA ARG A 258 -21.20 63.55 -6.48
C ARG A 258 -21.57 64.68 -5.53
N LYS A 259 -21.88 64.38 -4.27
CA LYS A 259 -22.17 65.39 -3.23
C LYS A 259 -20.94 66.25 -2.93
N GLU A 260 -19.77 65.65 -2.82
CA GLU A 260 -18.50 66.37 -2.63
C GLU A 260 -18.15 67.27 -3.82
N ALA A 261 -18.42 66.83 -5.05
CA ALA A 261 -18.22 67.65 -6.25
C ALA A 261 -19.21 68.82 -6.35
N GLU A 262 -20.47 68.63 -5.92
CA GLU A 262 -21.49 69.69 -5.87
C GLU A 262 -21.16 70.73 -4.77
N ASP A 263 -20.71 70.29 -3.59
CA ASP A 263 -20.24 71.17 -2.51
C ASP A 263 -18.95 71.91 -2.87
N ALA A 264 -18.02 71.27 -3.59
CA ALA A 264 -16.81 71.93 -4.11
C ALA A 264 -17.14 72.99 -5.18
N ARG A 265 -18.16 72.75 -6.01
CA ARG A 265 -18.66 73.76 -6.97
C ARG A 265 -19.37 74.92 -6.26
N ARG A 266 -20.09 74.67 -5.17
CA ARG A 266 -20.74 75.73 -4.36
C ARG A 266 -19.72 76.64 -3.68
N ARG A 267 -18.68 76.06 -3.07
CA ARG A 267 -17.57 76.82 -2.45
C ARG A 267 -16.77 77.64 -3.46
N LYS A 268 -16.56 77.15 -4.69
CA LYS A 268 -15.90 77.91 -5.75
C LYS A 268 -16.73 79.10 -6.25
N LYS A 269 -18.05 78.98 -6.30
CA LYS A 269 -18.95 80.09 -6.67
C LYS A 269 -19.03 81.16 -5.57
N GLU A 270 -19.08 80.76 -4.30
CA GLU A 270 -19.04 81.68 -3.15
C GLU A 270 -17.69 82.42 -3.03
N ALA A 271 -16.57 81.74 -3.33
CA ALA A 271 -15.25 82.37 -3.36
C ALA A 271 -15.11 83.39 -4.50
N PHE A 272 -15.63 83.08 -5.69
CA PHE A 272 -15.62 83.99 -6.85
C PHE A 272 -16.51 85.24 -6.62
N GLN A 273 -17.67 85.09 -5.98
CA GLN A 273 -18.55 86.23 -5.65
C GLN A 273 -17.92 87.16 -4.61
N ARG A 274 -17.22 86.62 -3.60
CA ARG A 274 -16.47 87.43 -2.61
C ARG A 274 -15.25 88.14 -3.20
N GLU A 275 -14.70 87.62 -4.30
CA GLU A 275 -13.57 88.22 -5.03
C GLU A 275 -14.01 89.34 -5.98
N VAL A 276 -15.21 89.23 -6.57
CA VAL A 276 -15.85 90.28 -7.37
C VAL A 276 -16.30 91.46 -6.49
N GLU A 277 -16.93 91.20 -5.34
CA GLU A 277 -17.34 92.25 -4.38
C GLU A 277 -16.15 93.03 -3.78
N ARG A 278 -14.98 92.40 -3.66
CA ARG A 278 -13.75 93.09 -3.24
C ARG A 278 -13.16 93.97 -4.35
N ARG A 279 -13.32 93.60 -5.63
CA ARG A 279 -12.86 94.41 -6.76
C ARG A 279 -13.76 95.62 -7.01
N GLU A 280 -15.07 95.46 -6.86
CA GLU A 280 -16.03 96.56 -7.05
C GLU A 280 -15.88 97.64 -5.97
N LYS A 281 -15.65 97.25 -4.70
CA LYS A 281 -15.39 98.21 -3.61
C LYS A 281 -14.07 98.98 -3.75
N VAL A 282 -13.07 98.39 -4.44
CA VAL A 282 -11.79 99.07 -4.72
C VAL A 282 -11.91 100.00 -5.93
N GLU A 283 -12.75 99.68 -6.92
CA GLU A 283 -13.07 100.56 -8.06
C GLU A 283 -13.93 101.77 -7.65
N GLU A 284 -14.92 101.57 -6.77
CA GLU A 284 -15.78 102.65 -6.26
C GLU A 284 -14.99 103.67 -5.42
N ALA A 285 -14.09 103.19 -4.56
CA ALA A 285 -13.18 104.05 -3.80
C ALA A 285 -12.22 104.85 -4.71
N ARG A 286 -11.81 104.27 -5.85
CA ARG A 286 -10.97 104.95 -6.86
C ARG A 286 -11.73 106.06 -7.59
N ARG A 287 -12.99 105.80 -7.98
CA ARG A 287 -13.86 106.77 -8.67
C ARG A 287 -14.28 107.94 -7.77
N GLU A 288 -14.45 107.70 -6.46
CA GLU A 288 -14.70 108.77 -5.49
C GLU A 288 -13.45 109.65 -5.29
N THR A 289 -12.24 109.07 -5.26
CA THR A 289 -11.00 109.86 -5.19
C THR A 289 -10.71 110.66 -6.47
N GLU A 290 -11.04 110.14 -7.65
CA GLU A 290 -10.89 110.88 -8.92
C GLU A 290 -11.90 112.02 -9.08
N ARG A 291 -13.14 111.86 -8.59
CA ARG A 291 -14.14 112.95 -8.57
C ARG A 291 -13.75 114.10 -7.65
N ILE A 292 -13.15 113.80 -6.50
CA ILE A 292 -12.75 114.82 -5.51
C ILE A 292 -11.51 115.60 -5.98
N LEU A 293 -10.57 114.96 -6.70
CA LEU A 293 -9.39 115.63 -7.28
C LEU A 293 -9.75 116.50 -8.51
N ALA A 294 -10.64 116.04 -9.38
CA ALA A 294 -11.09 116.81 -10.56
C ALA A 294 -11.92 118.05 -10.19
N ALA A 295 -12.68 118.00 -9.09
CA ALA A 295 -13.44 119.14 -8.56
C ALA A 295 -12.52 120.22 -7.95
N GLN A 296 -11.40 119.82 -7.33
CA GLN A 296 -10.44 120.74 -6.71
C GLN A 296 -9.55 121.46 -7.76
N GLU A 297 -9.22 120.83 -8.88
CA GLU A 297 -8.45 121.47 -9.97
C GLU A 297 -9.25 122.51 -10.76
N ALA A 298 -10.57 122.34 -10.89
CA ALA A 298 -11.45 123.31 -11.55
C ALA A 298 -11.72 124.55 -10.70
N GLU A 299 -11.81 124.40 -9.37
CA GLU A 299 -12.05 125.51 -8.43
C GLU A 299 -10.79 126.37 -8.22
N VAL A 300 -9.59 125.77 -8.27
CA VAL A 300 -8.30 126.49 -8.15
C VAL A 300 -7.95 127.29 -9.42
N LYS A 301 -8.33 126.82 -10.61
CA LYS A 301 -8.11 127.56 -11.88
C LYS A 301 -9.03 128.79 -12.02
N ALA A 302 -10.24 128.73 -11.47
CA ALA A 302 -11.20 129.84 -11.48
C ALA A 302 -10.86 130.94 -10.45
N ARG A 303 -10.37 130.57 -9.25
CA ARG A 303 -9.98 131.53 -8.20
C ARG A 303 -8.68 132.28 -8.49
N LYS A 304 -7.77 131.72 -9.29
CA LYS A 304 -6.46 132.33 -9.61
C LYS A 304 -6.56 133.44 -10.67
N ALA A 305 -7.58 133.42 -11.54
CA ALA A 305 -7.80 134.43 -12.58
C ALA A 305 -8.56 135.67 -12.10
N GLU A 306 -9.32 135.58 -11.01
CA GLU A 306 -10.09 136.72 -10.44
C GLU A 306 -9.28 137.53 -9.39
N MET A 307 -8.28 136.90 -8.75
CA MET A 307 -7.45 137.49 -7.69
C MET A 307 -6.34 138.41 -8.23
N GLU A 308 -5.75 138.09 -9.39
CA GLU A 308 -4.70 138.91 -10.02
C GLU A 308 -5.21 140.26 -10.58
N ARG A 309 -6.53 140.43 -10.76
CA ARG A 309 -7.16 141.64 -11.31
C ARG A 309 -7.63 142.64 -10.23
N ARG A 310 -7.62 142.26 -8.95
CA ARG A 310 -8.06 143.12 -7.82
C ARG A 310 -6.96 143.42 -6.80
N ASP A 311 -5.80 142.75 -6.87
CA ASP A 311 -4.65 142.98 -5.98
C ASP A 311 -3.67 144.06 -6.46
N LYS A 312 -3.83 144.60 -7.68
CA LYS A 312 -2.99 145.70 -8.20
C LYS A 312 -3.39 147.11 -7.75
N GLU A 313 -4.57 147.31 -7.16
CA GLU A 313 -5.08 148.65 -6.81
C GLU A 313 -5.28 148.89 -5.29
N ARG A 314 -5.02 147.90 -4.43
CA ARG A 314 -5.17 148.03 -2.95
C ARG A 314 -3.86 148.18 -2.19
N LEU A 315 -2.71 147.98 -2.82
CA LEU A 315 -1.41 148.09 -2.16
C LEU A 315 -0.97 149.56 -1.91
N GLU A 316 -1.46 150.52 -2.69
CA GLU A 316 -0.96 151.92 -2.65
C GLU A 316 -1.66 152.81 -1.60
N ARG A 317 -2.73 152.33 -0.93
CA ARG A 317 -3.40 153.09 0.15
C ARG A 317 -2.99 152.69 1.57
N MET A 318 -2.25 151.60 1.73
CA MET A 318 -1.94 151.03 3.06
C MET A 318 -0.59 151.46 3.64
N GLU A 319 0.03 152.51 3.12
CA GLU A 319 1.29 153.07 3.66
C GLU A 319 1.08 154.37 4.46
N LYS A 320 -0.13 154.96 4.44
CA LYS A 320 -0.41 156.23 5.15
C LYS A 320 -0.92 156.06 6.60
N GLU A 321 -1.25 154.85 7.05
CA GLU A 321 -1.82 154.59 8.39
C GLU A 321 -0.83 153.94 9.39
N ALA A 322 0.39 153.61 8.99
CA ALA A 322 1.31 152.87 9.86
C ALA A 322 2.08 153.75 10.87
N ALA A 323 2.13 155.07 10.67
CA ALA A 323 2.87 156.01 11.51
C ALA A 323 2.27 156.20 12.93
N GLU A 324 0.99 155.90 13.12
CA GLU A 324 0.30 156.11 14.41
C GLU A 324 0.41 154.91 15.38
N ARG A 325 0.89 153.74 14.92
CA ARG A 325 0.98 152.54 15.79
C ARG A 325 2.26 152.46 16.62
N ALA A 326 3.25 153.33 16.37
CA ALA A 326 4.55 153.33 17.05
C ALA A 326 4.47 153.69 18.55
N ALA A 327 3.46 154.45 19.00
CA ALA A 327 3.30 154.81 20.40
C ALA A 327 2.64 153.70 21.26
N SER A 328 1.91 152.76 20.65
CA SER A 328 1.18 151.69 21.36
C SER A 328 2.04 150.48 21.77
N ASN A 329 3.32 150.46 21.34
CA ASN A 329 4.21 149.30 21.45
C ASN A 329 5.06 149.24 22.73
N ALA A 330 5.05 150.28 23.59
CA ALA A 330 5.82 150.27 24.83
C ALA A 330 5.09 149.57 26.01
N ILE A 331 3.76 149.65 26.08
CA ILE A 331 2.96 149.07 27.18
C ILE A 331 2.69 147.57 26.95
N LYS A 332 2.72 147.09 25.70
CA LYS A 332 2.47 145.68 25.34
C LYS A 332 3.63 144.73 25.64
N LYS A 333 4.87 145.23 25.82
CA LYS A 333 6.05 144.39 26.13
C LYS A 333 6.01 143.77 27.54
N LYS A 334 5.61 144.51 28.56
CA LYS A 334 5.55 143.97 29.95
C LYS A 334 4.48 142.87 30.14
N LYS A 335 3.33 142.98 29.45
CA LYS A 335 2.28 141.94 29.45
C LYS A 335 2.60 140.72 28.56
N ALA A 336 3.70 140.73 27.82
CA ALA A 336 4.15 139.60 26.99
C ALA A 336 5.14 138.71 27.77
N GLU A 337 5.98 139.30 28.63
CA GLU A 337 6.95 138.57 29.46
C GLU A 337 6.27 137.61 30.46
N GLU A 338 5.17 138.02 31.09
CA GLU A 338 4.38 137.16 32.00
C GLU A 338 3.70 135.97 31.28
N ARG A 339 3.41 136.10 29.98
CA ARG A 339 2.84 134.98 29.18
C ARG A 339 3.89 133.96 28.79
N ILE A 340 5.13 134.40 28.60
CA ILE A 340 6.26 133.51 28.25
C ILE A 340 6.61 132.63 29.45
N ALA A 341 6.55 133.16 30.68
CA ALA A 341 6.79 132.37 31.90
C ALA A 341 5.75 131.26 32.11
N ASN A 342 4.45 131.54 31.91
CA ASN A 342 3.39 130.52 32.03
C ASN A 342 3.40 129.48 30.90
N ALA A 343 3.91 129.81 29.71
CA ALA A 343 4.03 128.86 28.59
C ALA A 343 5.18 127.85 28.79
N LEU A 344 6.23 128.22 29.53
CA LEU A 344 7.35 127.33 29.83
C LEU A 344 6.97 126.25 30.87
N SER A 345 6.26 126.61 31.94
CA SER A 345 5.83 125.65 32.96
C SER A 345 4.80 124.63 32.44
N GLN A 346 3.93 125.04 31.52
CA GLN A 346 2.98 124.13 30.86
C GLN A 346 3.67 123.15 29.90
N ASN A 347 4.76 123.55 29.24
CA ASN A 347 5.53 122.67 28.35
C ASN A 347 6.29 121.58 29.13
N GLU A 348 6.83 121.90 30.30
CA GLU A 348 7.50 120.91 31.14
C GLU A 348 6.54 119.83 31.65
N ALA A 349 5.31 120.19 32.02
CA ALA A 349 4.29 119.23 32.44
C ALA A 349 3.87 118.26 31.30
N ILE A 350 3.80 118.76 30.06
CA ILE A 350 3.47 117.94 28.88
C ILE A 350 4.60 116.94 28.55
N LEU A 351 5.87 117.33 28.76
CA LEU A 351 7.01 116.43 28.52
C LEU A 351 7.14 115.32 29.57
N PHE A 352 6.70 115.57 30.80
CA PHE A 352 6.68 114.56 31.85
C PHE A 352 5.60 113.49 31.61
N GLN A 353 4.38 113.92 31.23
CA GLN A 353 3.29 112.98 30.88
C GLN A 353 3.66 112.10 29.66
N ARG A 354 4.32 112.67 28.65
CA ARG A 354 4.75 111.89 27.47
C ARG A 354 5.80 110.81 27.77
N ARG A 355 6.60 110.96 28.82
CA ARG A 355 7.56 109.92 29.25
C ARG A 355 6.86 108.80 29.99
N ALA A 356 5.95 109.14 30.91
CA ALA A 356 5.16 108.14 31.64
C ALA A 356 4.31 107.27 30.69
N ASP A 357 3.65 107.88 29.70
CA ASP A 357 2.83 107.15 28.71
C ASP A 357 3.68 106.24 27.78
N PHE A 358 4.95 106.56 27.57
CA PHE A 358 5.87 105.74 26.78
C PHE A 358 6.34 104.51 27.56
N GLU A 359 6.72 104.71 28.83
CA GLU A 359 7.15 103.63 29.73
C GLU A 359 6.02 102.63 30.01
N GLU A 360 4.78 103.10 30.17
CA GLU A 360 3.62 102.23 30.36
C GLU A 360 3.30 101.39 29.09
N ARG A 361 3.52 101.96 27.90
CA ARG A 361 3.34 101.24 26.62
C ARG A 361 4.42 100.19 26.38
N GLU A 362 5.67 100.44 26.77
CA GLU A 362 6.73 99.43 26.67
C GLU A 362 6.50 98.26 27.64
N ALA A 363 6.14 98.53 28.90
CA ALA A 363 5.83 97.50 29.88
C ALA A 363 4.64 96.61 29.46
N ALA A 364 3.58 97.21 28.89
CA ALA A 364 2.43 96.47 28.38
C ALA A 364 2.73 95.66 27.09
N SER A 365 3.76 96.02 26.33
CA SER A 365 4.22 95.28 25.15
C SER A 365 5.08 94.08 25.57
N GLU A 366 5.99 94.26 26.53
CA GLU A 366 6.83 93.17 27.04
C GLU A 366 6.02 92.09 27.78
N ALA A 367 5.02 92.49 28.57
CA ALA A 367 4.13 91.54 29.26
C ALA A 367 3.34 90.66 28.28
N ARG A 368 2.85 91.26 27.16
CA ARG A 368 2.15 90.52 26.09
C ARG A 368 3.08 89.56 25.33
N ARG A 369 4.34 89.94 25.13
CA ARG A 369 5.33 89.07 24.49
C ARG A 369 5.70 87.87 25.38
N ARG A 370 5.92 88.07 26.68
CA ARG A 370 6.23 86.99 27.62
C ARG A 370 5.08 85.99 27.78
N ALA A 371 3.84 86.47 27.88
CA ALA A 371 2.66 85.60 27.95
C ALA A 371 2.50 84.75 26.67
N MET A 372 2.75 85.31 25.49
CA MET A 372 2.68 84.56 24.23
C MET A 372 3.81 83.53 24.10
N GLU A 373 5.02 83.82 24.57
CA GLU A 373 6.14 82.87 24.55
C GLU A 373 5.93 81.69 25.52
N GLU A 374 5.35 81.92 26.70
CA GLU A 374 4.99 80.87 27.65
C GLU A 374 3.84 79.99 27.15
N GLU A 375 2.82 80.58 26.53
CA GLU A 375 1.73 79.83 25.92
C GLU A 375 2.22 78.97 24.75
N ARG A 376 3.16 79.47 23.94
CA ARG A 376 3.77 78.71 22.84
C ARG A 376 4.63 77.54 23.36
N ARG A 377 5.42 77.74 24.42
CA ARG A 377 6.21 76.67 25.05
C ARG A 377 5.32 75.60 25.67
N ALA A 378 4.28 75.99 26.40
CA ALA A 378 3.34 75.05 26.99
C ALA A 378 2.56 74.26 25.92
N ALA A 379 2.23 74.88 24.78
CA ALA A 379 1.62 74.19 23.64
C ALA A 379 2.58 73.19 22.97
N ASP A 380 3.85 73.57 22.77
CA ASP A 380 4.86 72.69 22.17
C ASP A 380 5.19 71.48 23.08
N GLU A 381 5.25 71.68 24.41
CA GLU A 381 5.47 70.59 25.37
C GLU A 381 4.30 69.60 25.43
N ARG A 382 3.05 70.10 25.40
CA ARG A 382 1.85 69.24 25.31
C ARG A 382 1.85 68.41 24.03
N LYS A 383 2.26 69.02 22.91
CA LYS A 383 2.33 68.34 21.61
C LYS A 383 3.40 67.23 21.61
N ARG A 384 4.58 67.45 22.21
CA ARG A 384 5.61 66.41 22.38
C ARG A 384 5.15 65.27 23.27
N ALA A 385 4.47 65.57 24.39
CA ALA A 385 3.96 64.55 25.30
C ALA A 385 2.86 63.68 24.65
N GLU A 386 2.00 64.29 23.81
CA GLU A 386 1.01 63.54 23.02
C GLU A 386 1.67 62.69 21.92
N GLU A 387 2.70 63.20 21.26
CA GLU A 387 3.48 62.44 20.26
C GLU A 387 4.20 61.23 20.91
N GLU A 388 4.79 61.39 22.10
CA GLU A 388 5.41 60.28 22.85
C GLU A 388 4.37 59.25 23.31
N ARG A 389 3.21 59.69 23.81
CA ARG A 389 2.10 58.78 24.15
C ARG A 389 1.61 58.01 22.94
N GLN A 390 1.44 58.67 21.79
CA GLN A 390 1.06 58.00 20.55
C GLN A 390 2.15 57.03 20.06
N GLN A 391 3.43 57.37 20.21
CA GLN A 391 4.53 56.45 19.88
C GLN A 391 4.56 55.24 20.82
N ALA A 392 4.35 55.44 22.11
CA ALA A 392 4.26 54.36 23.10
C ALA A 392 3.06 53.44 22.81
N GLU A 393 1.89 54.00 22.47
CA GLU A 393 0.73 53.22 22.04
C GLU A 393 1.00 52.44 20.75
N ARG A 394 1.68 53.03 19.76
CA ARG A 394 2.06 52.34 18.52
C ARG A 394 3.04 51.20 18.80
N ARG A 395 4.03 51.40 19.68
CA ARG A 395 4.98 50.37 20.11
C ARG A 395 4.27 49.25 20.86
N GLY A 396 3.41 49.58 21.82
CA GLY A 396 2.62 48.59 22.56
C GLY A 396 1.69 47.78 21.64
N LYS A 397 1.02 48.43 20.68
CA LYS A 397 0.21 47.73 19.66
C LYS A 397 1.05 46.82 18.76
N TYR A 398 2.25 47.26 18.38
CA TYR A 398 3.17 46.45 17.57
C TYR A 398 3.69 45.23 18.34
N GLU A 399 4.13 45.42 19.58
CA GLU A 399 4.60 44.34 20.46
C GLU A 399 3.49 43.32 20.73
N LEU A 400 2.28 43.78 21.03
CA LEU A 400 1.12 42.89 21.24
C LEU A 400 0.74 42.14 19.95
N SER A 401 0.91 42.77 18.79
CA SER A 401 0.73 42.11 17.49
C SER A 401 1.82 41.06 17.23
N LEU A 402 3.07 41.34 17.61
CA LEU A 402 4.19 40.42 17.46
C LEU A 402 4.01 39.19 18.35
N GLN A 403 3.64 39.40 19.62
CA GLN A 403 3.33 38.33 20.57
C GLN A 403 2.19 37.43 20.08
N ARG A 404 1.10 38.03 19.56
CA ARG A 404 -0.01 37.24 18.97
C ARG A 404 0.44 36.43 17.75
N GLU A 405 1.31 36.98 16.91
CA GLU A 405 1.88 36.26 15.77
C GLU A 405 2.81 35.12 16.23
N GLU A 406 3.60 35.32 17.27
CA GLU A 406 4.45 34.29 17.87
C GLU A 406 3.62 33.18 18.52
N GLU A 407 2.56 33.51 19.27
CA GLU A 407 1.61 32.57 19.84
C GLU A 407 0.91 31.75 18.75
N ARG A 408 0.47 32.40 17.66
CA ARG A 408 -0.09 31.68 16.49
C ARG A 408 0.92 30.74 15.87
N LYS A 409 2.18 31.18 15.68
CA LYS A 409 3.25 30.33 15.16
C LYS A 409 3.54 29.15 16.08
N GLN A 410 3.55 29.37 17.39
CA GLN A 410 3.72 28.34 18.42
C GLN A 410 2.56 27.34 18.38
N ASP A 411 1.32 27.82 18.33
CA ASP A 411 0.12 26.97 18.25
C ASP A 411 0.14 26.13 16.96
N ILE A 412 0.44 26.72 15.81
CA ILE A 412 0.58 26.00 14.53
C ILE A 412 1.67 24.94 14.61
N LYS A 413 2.85 25.27 15.17
CA LYS A 413 3.95 24.31 15.37
C LYS A 413 3.53 23.17 16.31
N SER A 414 2.84 23.48 17.41
CA SER A 414 2.38 22.48 18.37
C SER A 414 1.33 21.54 17.76
N ARG A 415 0.41 22.06 16.95
CA ARG A 415 -0.58 21.28 16.20
C ARG A 415 0.09 20.39 15.16
N ALA A 416 1.09 20.92 14.45
CA ALA A 416 1.87 20.14 13.49
C ALA A 416 2.65 19.00 14.18
N ALA A 417 3.30 19.28 15.32
CA ALA A 417 4.01 18.28 16.10
C ALA A 417 3.07 17.17 16.62
N ARG A 418 1.91 17.54 17.18
CA ARG A 418 0.88 16.57 17.61
C ARG A 418 0.39 15.70 16.45
N LYS A 419 0.14 16.32 15.30
CA LYS A 419 -0.27 15.58 14.09
C LYS A 419 0.83 14.63 13.62
N GLN A 420 2.10 15.03 13.69
CA GLN A 420 3.23 14.19 13.33
C GLN A 420 3.34 12.97 14.24
N VAL A 421 3.21 13.14 15.56
CA VAL A 421 3.19 12.01 16.51
C VAL A 421 2.09 11.01 16.18
N VAL A 422 0.86 11.49 15.92
CA VAL A 422 -0.26 10.61 15.55
C VAL A 422 -0.01 9.88 14.22
N LEU A 423 0.60 10.55 13.25
CA LEU A 423 0.97 9.92 11.97
C LEU A 423 2.07 8.88 12.15
N ASP A 424 3.10 9.17 12.94
CA ASP A 424 4.20 8.26 13.22
C ASP A 424 3.73 7.01 13.98
N GLU A 425 2.81 7.17 14.94
CA GLU A 425 2.14 6.07 15.64
C GLU A 425 1.31 5.22 14.66
N ALA A 426 0.50 5.85 13.79
CA ALA A 426 -0.30 5.15 12.80
C ALA A 426 0.56 4.39 11.79
N ASP A 427 1.66 4.98 11.34
CA ASP A 427 2.62 4.35 10.43
C ASP A 427 3.43 3.25 11.12
N GLY A 428 3.77 3.41 12.39
CA GLY A 428 4.33 2.35 13.24
C GLY A 428 3.39 1.14 13.32
N ALA A 429 2.12 1.37 13.67
CA ALA A 429 1.10 0.33 13.76
C ALA A 429 0.87 -0.36 12.40
N ARG A 430 0.81 0.40 11.30
CA ARG A 430 0.70 -0.16 9.94
C ARG A 430 1.90 -1.00 9.56
N ARG A 431 3.13 -0.55 9.87
CA ARG A 431 4.36 -1.31 9.61
C ARG A 431 4.37 -2.63 10.39
N SER A 432 4.04 -2.60 11.68
CA SER A 432 3.93 -3.81 12.50
C SER A 432 2.84 -4.76 11.95
N ALA A 433 1.65 -4.26 11.64
CA ALA A 433 0.58 -5.08 11.07
C ALA A 433 0.95 -5.69 9.71
N ASN A 434 1.61 -4.93 8.83
CA ASN A 434 2.08 -5.43 7.54
C ASN A 434 3.19 -6.48 7.71
N SER A 435 4.08 -6.31 8.68
CA SER A 435 5.11 -7.30 9.00
C SER A 435 4.51 -8.63 9.47
N THR A 436 3.51 -8.58 10.37
CA THR A 436 2.75 -9.76 10.81
C THR A 436 2.03 -10.44 9.65
N ARG A 437 1.31 -9.68 8.82
CA ARG A 437 0.63 -10.20 7.63
C ARG A 437 1.59 -10.84 6.63
N ARG A 438 2.79 -10.27 6.47
CA ARG A 438 3.83 -10.82 5.59
C ARG A 438 4.31 -12.17 6.13
N VAL A 439 4.57 -12.28 7.43
CA VAL A 439 4.95 -13.55 8.06
C VAL A 439 3.83 -14.57 7.92
N ASP A 440 2.56 -14.19 8.13
CA ASP A 440 1.42 -15.11 7.98
C ASP A 440 1.29 -15.66 6.56
N ARG A 441 1.47 -14.81 5.56
CA ARG A 441 1.51 -15.24 4.16
C ARG A 441 2.70 -16.14 3.88
N GLU A 442 3.87 -15.86 4.46
CA GLU A 442 5.07 -16.69 4.32
C GLU A 442 4.81 -18.10 4.90
N LEU A 443 4.25 -18.17 6.11
CA LEU A 443 3.93 -19.43 6.79
C LEU A 443 2.88 -20.24 6.02
N PHE A 444 1.80 -19.59 5.58
CA PHE A 444 0.75 -20.22 4.79
C PHE A 444 1.25 -20.76 3.45
N ASN A 445 2.06 -19.98 2.74
CA ASN A 445 2.68 -20.42 1.49
C ASN A 445 3.69 -21.55 1.75
N GLY A 446 4.41 -21.53 2.87
CA GLY A 446 5.24 -22.64 3.34
C GLY A 446 4.44 -23.92 3.49
N LEU A 447 3.32 -23.89 4.23
CA LEU A 447 2.45 -25.05 4.41
C LEU A 447 1.93 -25.63 3.08
N ARG A 448 1.57 -24.76 2.13
CA ARG A 448 1.15 -25.19 0.78
C ARG A 448 2.27 -25.90 0.03
N ARG A 449 3.49 -25.37 0.07
CA ARG A 449 4.66 -25.98 -0.56
C ARG A 449 4.97 -27.33 0.09
N ASP A 450 5.06 -27.37 1.41
CA ASP A 450 5.30 -28.60 2.17
C ASP A 450 4.26 -29.69 1.83
N LYS A 451 2.98 -29.31 1.65
CA LYS A 451 1.93 -30.24 1.22
C LYS A 451 2.14 -30.78 -0.19
N VAL A 452 2.49 -29.91 -1.14
CA VAL A 452 2.81 -30.34 -2.52
C VAL A 452 4.02 -31.25 -2.51
N ASP A 453 5.04 -30.93 -1.73
CA ASP A 453 6.27 -31.70 -1.59
C ASP A 453 6.00 -33.08 -1.00
N ALA A 454 5.17 -33.17 0.05
CA ALA A 454 4.73 -34.44 0.62
C ALA A 454 3.98 -35.31 -0.41
N ILE A 455 3.11 -34.70 -1.23
CA ILE A 455 2.41 -35.39 -2.32
C ILE A 455 3.42 -35.91 -3.36
N GLN A 456 4.39 -35.09 -3.77
CA GLN A 456 5.41 -35.50 -4.73
C GLN A 456 6.28 -36.65 -4.19
N LYS A 457 6.66 -36.60 -2.91
CA LYS A 457 7.39 -37.66 -2.20
C LYS A 457 6.58 -38.96 -2.15
N MET A 458 5.31 -38.88 -1.74
CA MET A 458 4.40 -40.03 -1.72
C MET A 458 4.22 -40.63 -3.13
N GLN A 459 4.03 -39.81 -4.15
CA GLN A 459 3.91 -40.27 -5.54
C GLN A 459 5.21 -40.91 -6.05
N ALA A 460 6.37 -40.36 -5.69
CA ALA A 460 7.67 -40.94 -6.05
C ALA A 460 7.82 -42.34 -5.45
N TYR A 461 7.42 -42.51 -4.18
CA TYR A 461 7.40 -43.80 -3.52
C TYR A 461 6.43 -44.79 -4.19
N GLN A 462 5.20 -44.36 -4.48
CA GLN A 462 4.21 -45.18 -5.18
C GLN A 462 4.68 -45.62 -6.57
N ARG A 463 5.32 -44.72 -7.32
CA ARG A 463 5.92 -45.05 -8.63
C ARG A 463 6.99 -46.12 -8.49
N GLN A 464 7.84 -46.03 -7.46
CA GLN A 464 8.83 -47.06 -7.24
C GLN A 464 8.22 -48.41 -6.86
N LEU A 465 7.25 -48.45 -5.95
CA LEU A 465 6.56 -49.70 -5.62
C LEU A 465 5.91 -50.33 -6.86
N LEU A 466 5.34 -49.52 -7.74
CA LEU A 466 4.80 -50.00 -9.01
C LEU A 466 5.90 -50.56 -9.93
N LEU A 467 7.05 -49.89 -10.03
CA LEU A 467 8.19 -50.37 -10.81
C LEU A 467 8.74 -51.69 -10.26
N GLU A 468 8.91 -51.80 -8.94
CA GLU A 468 9.33 -53.05 -8.28
C GLU A 468 8.35 -54.19 -8.58
N LYS A 469 7.04 -53.93 -8.49
CA LYS A 469 6.00 -54.91 -8.84
C LYS A 469 6.08 -55.32 -10.32
N ILE A 470 6.25 -54.37 -11.24
CA ILE A 470 6.41 -54.66 -12.67
C ILE A 470 7.66 -55.50 -12.91
N MET A 471 8.78 -55.19 -12.24
CA MET A 471 10.01 -55.97 -12.33
C MET A 471 9.81 -57.40 -11.83
N GLU A 472 9.17 -57.60 -10.68
CA GLU A 472 8.85 -58.93 -10.17
C GLU A 472 7.92 -59.73 -11.10
N GLU A 473 6.92 -59.08 -11.69
CA GLU A 473 6.03 -59.72 -12.69
C GLU A 473 6.80 -60.07 -13.97
N ASN A 474 7.71 -59.20 -14.42
CA ASN A 474 8.59 -59.46 -15.55
C ASN A 474 9.55 -60.63 -15.27
N GLU A 475 10.09 -60.73 -14.06
CA GLU A 475 10.92 -61.88 -13.65
C GLU A 475 10.10 -63.17 -13.59
N LYS A 476 8.88 -63.12 -13.05
CA LYS A 476 7.96 -64.28 -13.04
C LYS A 476 7.63 -64.73 -14.45
N THR A 477 7.32 -63.80 -15.37
CA THR A 477 7.04 -64.12 -16.77
C THR A 477 8.28 -64.65 -17.50
N ALA A 478 9.47 -64.09 -17.24
CA ALA A 478 10.73 -64.61 -17.76
C ALA A 478 10.98 -66.07 -17.31
N ARG A 479 10.79 -66.37 -16.01
CA ARG A 479 10.90 -67.75 -15.48
C ARG A 479 9.89 -68.70 -16.14
N LEU A 480 8.65 -68.25 -16.37
CA LEU A 480 7.64 -69.07 -17.06
C LEU A 480 8.02 -69.33 -18.53
N LEU A 481 8.59 -68.33 -19.23
CA LEU A 481 9.08 -68.51 -20.59
C LEU A 481 10.29 -69.46 -20.65
N GLU A 482 11.21 -69.37 -19.70
CA GLU A 482 12.33 -70.31 -19.55
C GLU A 482 11.83 -71.73 -19.31
N GLN A 483 10.89 -71.92 -18.38
CA GLN A 483 10.26 -73.23 -18.13
C GLN A 483 9.57 -73.77 -19.39
N ARG A 484 8.85 -72.92 -20.13
CA ARG A 484 8.23 -73.31 -21.41
C ARG A 484 9.28 -73.72 -22.45
N ARG A 485 10.38 -72.99 -22.57
CA ARG A 485 11.49 -73.33 -23.48
C ARG A 485 12.11 -74.67 -23.09
N ALA A 486 12.39 -74.89 -21.81
CA ALA A 486 12.91 -76.15 -21.30
C ALA A 486 11.97 -77.34 -21.62
N ILE A 487 10.66 -77.18 -21.45
CA ILE A 487 9.68 -78.22 -21.82
C ILE A 487 9.67 -78.47 -23.34
N GLN A 488 9.80 -77.42 -24.17
CA GLN A 488 9.88 -77.57 -25.63
C GLN A 488 11.17 -78.29 -26.05
N GLU A 489 12.31 -77.96 -25.44
CA GLU A 489 13.58 -78.64 -25.67
C GLU A 489 13.51 -80.12 -25.23
N GLN A 490 12.91 -80.41 -24.08
CA GLN A 490 12.65 -81.78 -23.63
C GLN A 490 11.78 -82.54 -24.63
N ARG A 491 10.72 -81.92 -25.18
CA ARG A 491 9.89 -82.54 -26.24
C ARG A 491 10.67 -82.79 -27.53
N LYS A 492 11.50 -81.83 -27.96
CA LYS A 492 12.37 -81.99 -29.13
C LYS A 492 13.37 -83.13 -28.91
N ALA A 493 14.02 -83.18 -27.76
CA ALA A 493 14.97 -84.23 -27.39
C ALA A 493 14.28 -85.60 -27.32
N ALA A 494 13.09 -85.69 -26.70
CA ALA A 494 12.31 -86.93 -26.65
C ALA A 494 11.84 -87.38 -28.04
N ASN A 495 11.40 -86.46 -28.89
CA ASN A 495 11.03 -86.77 -30.28
C ASN A 495 12.24 -87.24 -31.11
N MET A 496 13.39 -86.59 -30.95
CA MET A 496 14.64 -87.03 -31.58
C MET A 496 15.05 -88.41 -31.08
N ALA A 497 14.99 -88.67 -29.77
CA ALA A 497 15.30 -89.97 -29.19
C ALA A 497 14.34 -91.06 -29.67
N ALA A 498 13.04 -90.78 -29.74
CA ALA A 498 12.04 -91.69 -30.30
C ALA A 498 12.26 -91.93 -31.80
N SER A 499 12.68 -90.91 -32.56
CA SER A 499 13.06 -91.07 -33.97
C SER A 499 14.31 -91.94 -34.13
N MET A 500 15.34 -91.72 -33.31
CA MET A 500 16.55 -92.55 -33.29
C MET A 500 16.22 -93.99 -32.91
N HIS A 501 15.32 -94.20 -31.95
CA HIS A 501 14.84 -95.53 -31.58
C HIS A 501 14.08 -96.20 -32.74
N ARG A 502 13.18 -95.48 -33.41
CA ARG A 502 12.48 -95.98 -34.62
C ARG A 502 13.46 -96.34 -35.72
N ASN A 503 14.46 -95.50 -35.99
CA ASN A 503 15.50 -95.79 -36.99
C ASN A 503 16.34 -97.01 -36.58
N LYS A 504 16.66 -97.16 -35.30
CA LYS A 504 17.37 -98.34 -34.77
C LYS A 504 16.55 -99.60 -34.92
N VAL A 505 15.25 -99.57 -34.59
CA VAL A 505 14.33 -100.71 -34.80
C VAL A 505 14.19 -101.03 -36.28
N ALA A 506 14.05 -100.02 -37.15
CA ALA A 506 13.99 -100.21 -38.59
C ALA A 506 15.28 -100.83 -39.15
N SER A 507 16.45 -100.34 -38.72
CA SER A 507 17.75 -100.91 -39.07
C SER A 507 17.91 -102.35 -38.55
N LEU A 508 17.46 -102.65 -37.34
CA LEU A 508 17.44 -104.02 -36.79
C LEU A 508 16.49 -104.94 -37.57
N MET A 509 15.34 -104.43 -38.01
CA MET A 509 14.42 -105.16 -38.88
C MET A 509 15.02 -105.41 -40.26
N GLU A 510 15.76 -104.44 -40.81
CA GLU A 510 16.45 -104.56 -42.08
C GLU A 510 17.64 -105.53 -42.01
N SER A 511 18.42 -105.50 -40.93
CA SER A 511 19.46 -106.49 -40.67
C SER A 511 18.86 -107.89 -40.48
N MET A 512 17.73 -108.02 -39.77
CA MET A 512 16.99 -109.28 -39.70
C MET A 512 16.52 -109.75 -41.08
N ARG A 513 15.99 -108.86 -41.92
CA ARG A 513 15.57 -109.18 -43.29
C ARG A 513 16.74 -109.60 -44.20
N SER A 514 17.94 -109.10 -43.94
CA SER A 514 19.16 -109.46 -44.68
C SER A 514 19.73 -110.83 -44.28
N ILE A 515 19.35 -111.37 -43.12
CA ILE A 515 19.73 -112.73 -42.71
C ILE A 515 18.91 -113.72 -43.55
N LYS A 516 19.54 -114.23 -44.62
CA LYS A 516 18.97 -115.19 -45.58
C LYS A 516 18.58 -116.56 -45.00
N ASN A 517 18.68 -116.76 -43.68
CA ASN A 517 18.44 -118.04 -42.99
C ASN A 517 17.52 -117.91 -41.76
N ILE A 518 16.52 -117.00 -41.77
CA ILE A 518 15.54 -116.89 -40.67
C ILE A 518 14.79 -118.22 -40.42
N GLU A 519 14.54 -119.01 -41.46
CA GLU A 519 13.86 -120.31 -41.36
C GLU A 519 14.64 -121.35 -40.53
N LYS A 520 15.96 -121.20 -40.39
CA LYS A 520 16.78 -122.10 -39.55
C LYS A 520 16.80 -121.71 -38.07
N MET A 521 16.33 -120.52 -37.69
CA MET A 521 16.37 -120.02 -36.31
C MET A 521 15.05 -120.15 -35.54
N ALA A 522 13.95 -120.57 -36.20
CA ALA A 522 12.66 -120.75 -35.55
C ALA A 522 11.96 -122.06 -35.98
N PRO A 523 12.48 -123.25 -35.62
CA PRO A 523 11.86 -124.52 -36.02
C PRO A 523 10.47 -124.75 -35.41
N ASN A 524 10.08 -124.03 -34.35
CA ASN A 524 8.80 -124.20 -33.64
C ASN A 524 7.97 -122.90 -33.54
N GLY A 525 8.23 -121.90 -34.38
CA GLY A 525 7.41 -120.67 -34.44
C GLY A 525 7.55 -119.70 -33.25
N ARG A 526 8.52 -119.91 -32.34
CA ARG A 526 8.89 -118.93 -31.30
C ARG A 526 10.36 -118.56 -31.44
N ILE A 527 10.62 -117.25 -31.58
CA ILE A 527 11.96 -116.66 -31.65
C ILE A 527 12.35 -116.20 -30.24
N ASP A 528 13.50 -116.66 -29.74
CA ASP A 528 14.04 -116.22 -28.46
C ASP A 528 14.80 -114.89 -28.64
N ALA A 529 14.32 -113.83 -27.98
CA ALA A 529 14.86 -112.48 -28.10
C ALA A 529 16.32 -112.37 -27.63
N ALA A 530 16.76 -113.23 -26.71
CA ALA A 530 18.13 -113.27 -26.22
C ALA A 530 19.12 -113.81 -27.28
N MET A 531 18.67 -114.74 -28.12
CA MET A 531 19.51 -115.38 -29.14
C MET A 531 19.75 -114.46 -30.35
N VAL A 532 18.73 -113.67 -30.72
CA VAL A 532 18.82 -112.64 -31.77
C VAL A 532 19.73 -111.48 -31.34
N ALA A 533 19.67 -111.07 -30.07
CA ALA A 533 20.53 -110.02 -29.53
C ALA A 533 22.02 -110.39 -29.53
N ASN A 534 22.35 -111.65 -29.21
CA ASN A 534 23.75 -112.13 -29.19
C ASN A 534 24.38 -112.23 -30.60
N GLN A 535 23.60 -112.55 -31.64
CA GLN A 535 24.12 -112.64 -33.01
C GLN A 535 24.30 -111.29 -33.68
N LEU A 536 23.50 -110.29 -33.31
CA LEU A 536 23.65 -108.91 -33.74
C LEU A 536 24.81 -108.18 -33.04
N ALA A 537 25.27 -108.68 -31.90
CA ALA A 537 26.46 -108.15 -31.22
C ALA A 537 27.78 -108.75 -31.73
N SER A 538 27.74 -109.81 -32.54
CA SER A 538 28.92 -110.44 -33.16
C SER A 538 29.14 -110.05 -34.63
N LEU A 539 28.31 -109.16 -35.17
CA LEU A 539 28.51 -108.40 -36.41
C LEU A 539 28.88 -106.97 -36.04
#